data_AF-A0A0S9PJH1-F1
#
_entry.id   AF-A0A0S9PJH1-F1
#
_cell.length_a   1.000
_cell.length_b   1.000
_cell.length_c   1.000
_cell.angle_alpha   90.00
_cell.angle_beta   90.00
_cell.angle_gamma   90.00
#
_symmetry.space_group_name_H-M   'P 1'
#
loop_
_entity.id
_entity.type
_entity.pdbx_description
1 polymer ?
#
loop_
_entity_poly.entity_id
_entity_poly.type
_entity_poly.pdbx_seq_one_letter_code
_entity_poly.pdbx_strand_id
1 'polypeptide(L)'
;MRTQWMAALVGVLSALAVLAVAEVVAVFVSASSSPFFAVGQLAIDLAPGWLKETMIGLFGTADKIALFVILGIVVVAFAALAGVLERRRPPLGVAVLVLFSAIAVVAVQTRPEASALWAFPTVLGMIAGVLVLRTGVNRLGAWVDAPASAAAGMRRRQFLTFAGVTGAVALIAAVGARAMNASTAAVTAIRQAITLPAPSTPAPAIPAGTSLDVEGITTLVTPNEQFYRIDVALQVPQIDPDSWQLKITGLVDTEVTIGYAELLALPLTEHVTTIACVSNEVGGGLIGNATWLGYPIRELLAKAGPQAGADMVLSSGPDGFSAGTPIEALTDPNREALLAVGMNGEPLPTEHGFPARMIVPGLFGYVSATKWVTEMRVTRFADAEGYWTPRGWDALGPVVTESRIDVPLSGQTVASGTVAIAGVAWAPHTGIAGVEVRIDDEAWQQATLAAPISDDTWVQWVLQWPATSGSHTIAVRATDKSGYTQTQQEAPPAPSGATGWDTITVTVGG
;
A
#
# COMPACT_ATOMS: atom_id res chain seq x y z
N MET A 1 -41.15 3.06 20.47
CA MET A 1 -40.07 2.39 19.70
C MET A 1 -40.13 2.68 18.21
N ARG A 2 -41.25 2.44 17.50
CA ARG A 2 -41.35 2.63 16.04
C ARG A 2 -40.92 4.03 15.54
N THR A 3 -41.32 5.11 16.20
CA THR A 3 -40.93 6.49 15.84
C THR A 3 -39.43 6.75 15.95
N GLN A 4 -38.75 6.13 16.91
CA GLN A 4 -37.31 6.31 17.11
C GLN A 4 -36.51 5.63 16.01
N TRP A 5 -36.93 4.45 15.57
CA TRP A 5 -36.35 3.77 14.41
C TRP A 5 -36.50 4.57 13.12
N MET A 6 -37.63 5.26 12.93
CA MET A 6 -37.84 6.12 11.76
C MET A 6 -37.02 7.40 11.81
N ALA A 7 -36.84 7.98 13.00
CA ALA A 7 -35.94 9.11 13.19
C ALA A 7 -34.48 8.71 12.92
N ALA A 8 -34.05 7.54 13.41
CA ALA A 8 -32.75 6.96 13.10
C ALA A 8 -32.55 6.76 11.59
N LEU A 9 -33.55 6.23 10.88
CA LEU A 9 -33.51 6.08 9.43
C LEU A 9 -33.33 7.43 8.71
N VAL A 10 -34.02 8.49 9.13
CA VAL A 10 -33.81 9.84 8.57
C VAL A 10 -32.38 10.33 8.79
N GLY A 11 -31.81 10.03 9.96
CA GLY A 11 -30.41 10.29 10.25
C GLY A 11 -29.45 9.58 9.28
N VAL A 12 -29.67 8.28 9.04
CA VAL A 12 -28.88 7.50 8.06
C VAL A 12 -29.04 8.05 6.64
N LEU A 13 -30.26 8.38 6.21
CA LEU A 13 -30.51 9.00 4.90
C LEU A 13 -29.81 10.34 4.75
N SER A 14 -29.72 11.13 5.82
CA SER A 14 -28.98 12.38 5.84
C SER A 14 -27.47 12.14 5.62
N ALA A 15 -26.86 11.20 6.34
CA ALA A 15 -25.45 10.87 6.15
C ALA A 15 -25.17 10.32 4.74
N LEU A 16 -26.07 9.50 4.18
CA LEU A 16 -25.98 9.04 2.80
C LEU A 16 -26.05 10.21 1.80
N ALA A 17 -26.88 11.22 2.06
CA ALA A 17 -26.93 12.43 1.24
C ALA A 17 -25.64 13.26 1.34
N VAL A 18 -25.02 13.36 2.54
CA VAL A 18 -23.70 14.00 2.72
C VAL A 18 -22.67 13.32 1.83
N LEU A 19 -22.54 12.00 1.95
CA LEU A 19 -21.56 11.23 1.18
C LEU A 19 -21.86 11.31 -0.32
N ALA A 20 -23.11 11.11 -0.73
CA ALA A 20 -23.51 11.16 -2.15
C ALA A 20 -23.12 12.49 -2.82
N VAL A 21 -23.43 13.62 -2.18
CA VAL A 21 -23.10 14.94 -2.74
C VAL A 21 -21.60 15.18 -2.67
N ALA A 22 -20.95 14.86 -1.55
CA ALA A 22 -19.52 15.09 -1.41
C ALA A 22 -18.69 14.26 -2.40
N GLU A 23 -18.98 12.98 -2.59
CA GLU A 23 -18.24 12.14 -3.54
C GLU A 23 -18.45 12.61 -4.99
N VAL A 24 -19.66 13.01 -5.38
CA VAL A 24 -19.92 13.54 -6.73
C VAL A 24 -19.17 14.85 -6.96
N VAL A 25 -19.14 15.75 -5.98
CA VAL A 25 -18.38 17.01 -6.11
C VAL A 25 -16.88 16.74 -6.12
N ALA A 26 -16.39 15.78 -5.34
CA ALA A 26 -14.97 15.42 -5.28
C ALA A 26 -14.43 14.99 -6.66
N VAL A 27 -15.24 14.31 -7.49
CA VAL A 27 -14.86 13.95 -8.87
C VAL A 27 -14.42 15.17 -9.70
N PHE A 28 -15.02 16.35 -9.47
CA PHE A 28 -14.71 17.58 -10.22
C PHE A 28 -13.64 18.46 -9.55
N VAL A 29 -13.30 18.19 -8.29
CA VAL A 29 -12.29 18.95 -7.53
C VAL A 29 -10.96 18.21 -7.53
N SER A 30 -10.96 16.98 -7.00
CA SER A 30 -9.83 16.04 -6.97
C SER A 30 -10.31 14.73 -6.35
N ALA A 31 -9.92 13.58 -6.90
CA ALA A 31 -10.19 12.28 -6.28
C ALA A 31 -9.67 12.21 -4.82
N SER A 32 -8.57 12.90 -4.52
CA SER A 32 -7.97 13.00 -3.19
C SER A 32 -8.77 13.87 -2.21
N SER A 33 -9.79 14.60 -2.67
CA SER A 33 -10.71 15.38 -1.82
C SER A 33 -11.90 14.57 -1.28
N SER A 34 -11.98 13.27 -1.62
CA SER A 34 -13.02 12.38 -1.09
C SER A 34 -12.97 12.32 0.45
N PRO A 35 -14.03 12.75 1.15
CA PRO A 35 -14.06 12.73 2.61
C PRO A 35 -14.08 11.31 3.17
N PHE A 36 -14.61 10.34 2.42
CA PHE A 36 -14.65 8.95 2.88
C PHE A 36 -13.23 8.38 3.05
N PHE A 37 -12.38 8.53 2.03
CA PHE A 37 -11.00 8.07 2.10
C PHE A 37 -10.15 8.92 3.04
N ALA A 38 -10.38 10.23 3.09
CA ALA A 38 -9.63 11.10 4.01
C ALA A 38 -9.90 10.75 5.49
N VAL A 39 -11.16 10.51 5.88
CA VAL A 39 -11.50 10.09 7.24
C VAL A 39 -10.95 8.70 7.55
N GLY A 40 -11.00 7.77 6.59
CA GLY A 40 -10.36 6.45 6.73
C GLY A 40 -8.85 6.56 6.99
N GLN A 41 -8.16 7.43 6.24
CA GLN A 41 -6.73 7.65 6.43
C GLN A 41 -6.42 8.29 7.78
N LEU A 42 -7.19 9.33 8.17
CA LEU A 42 -7.03 9.96 9.49
C LEU A 42 -7.27 8.96 10.62
N ALA A 43 -8.23 8.04 10.47
CA ALA A 43 -8.45 6.98 11.45
C ALA A 43 -7.25 6.02 11.56
N ILE A 44 -6.60 5.68 10.44
CA ILE A 44 -5.34 4.94 10.45
C ILE A 44 -4.25 5.76 11.15
N ASP A 45 -4.11 7.04 10.82
CA ASP A 45 -3.04 7.88 11.37
C ASP A 45 -3.15 8.07 12.88
N LEU A 46 -4.36 8.21 13.40
CA LEU A 46 -4.64 8.37 14.83
C LEU A 46 -4.73 7.04 15.60
N ALA A 47 -4.82 5.90 14.90
CA ALA A 47 -4.93 4.61 15.56
C ALA A 47 -3.64 4.28 16.35
N PRO A 48 -3.76 3.88 17.63
CA PRO A 48 -2.62 3.41 18.41
C PRO A 48 -1.93 2.20 17.76
N GLY A 49 -0.62 2.03 17.98
CA GLY A 49 0.17 0.93 17.41
C GLY A 49 -0.44 -0.46 17.67
N TRP A 50 -0.80 -0.74 18.94
CA TRP A 50 -1.41 -2.02 19.33
C TRP A 50 -2.68 -2.37 18.54
N LEU A 51 -3.47 -1.36 18.16
CA LEU A 51 -4.71 -1.56 17.41
C LEU A 51 -4.39 -1.91 15.95
N LYS A 52 -3.37 -1.27 15.36
CA LYS A 52 -2.91 -1.61 14.00
C LYS A 52 -2.37 -3.03 13.94
N GLU A 53 -1.51 -3.40 14.87
CA GLU A 53 -0.95 -4.75 14.99
C GLU A 53 -2.05 -5.80 15.16
N THR A 54 -3.04 -5.53 16.02
CA THR A 54 -4.19 -6.43 16.21
C THR A 54 -5.00 -6.58 14.92
N MET A 55 -5.26 -5.49 14.19
CA MET A 55 -6.00 -5.54 12.93
C MET A 55 -5.23 -6.29 11.85
N ILE A 56 -3.92 -6.08 11.73
CA ILE A 56 -3.05 -6.81 10.80
C ILE A 56 -3.00 -8.29 11.17
N GLY A 57 -2.86 -8.63 12.45
CA GLY A 57 -2.85 -10.02 12.91
C GLY A 57 -4.16 -10.77 12.67
N LEU A 58 -5.31 -10.09 12.79
CA LEU A 58 -6.63 -10.69 12.59
C LEU A 58 -7.06 -10.78 11.12
N PHE A 59 -6.73 -9.77 10.31
CA PHE A 59 -7.26 -9.61 8.96
C PHE A 59 -6.19 -9.70 7.85
N GLY A 60 -4.90 -9.76 8.18
CA GLY A 60 -3.81 -9.78 7.22
C GLY A 60 -3.87 -8.60 6.25
N THR A 61 -3.74 -8.87 4.95
CA THR A 61 -3.87 -7.88 3.86
C THR A 61 -5.29 -7.35 3.64
N ALA A 62 -6.30 -7.91 4.34
CA ALA A 62 -7.68 -7.44 4.30
C ALA A 62 -8.02 -6.41 5.40
N ASP A 63 -7.04 -5.94 6.16
CA ASP A 63 -7.15 -4.91 7.20
C ASP A 63 -7.89 -3.65 6.72
N LYS A 64 -7.62 -3.18 5.50
CA LYS A 64 -8.29 -2.01 4.89
C LYS A 64 -9.80 -2.23 4.69
N ILE A 65 -10.20 -3.44 4.30
CA ILE A 65 -11.63 -3.80 4.15
C ILE A 65 -12.29 -3.76 5.53
N ALA A 66 -11.64 -4.34 6.54
CA ALA A 66 -12.15 -4.34 7.91
C ALA A 66 -12.29 -2.91 8.46
N LEU A 67 -11.30 -2.03 8.22
CA LEU A 67 -11.37 -0.60 8.56
C LEU A 67 -12.62 0.06 7.96
N PHE A 68 -12.90 -0.13 6.67
CA PHE A 68 -14.06 0.49 6.04
C PHE A 68 -15.39 -0.04 6.57
N VAL A 69 -15.47 -1.33 6.90
CA VAL A 69 -16.65 -1.91 7.54
C VAL A 69 -16.88 -1.28 8.92
N ILE A 70 -15.83 -1.19 9.74
CA ILE A 70 -15.91 -0.60 11.08
C ILE A 70 -16.29 0.88 10.99
N LEU A 71 -15.61 1.65 10.13
CA LEU A 71 -15.92 3.06 9.90
C LEU A 71 -17.37 3.24 9.44
N GLY A 72 -17.85 2.39 8.52
CA GLY A 72 -19.24 2.40 8.05
C GLY A 72 -20.25 2.16 9.17
N ILE A 73 -19.99 1.20 10.06
CA ILE A 73 -20.82 0.92 11.24
C ILE A 73 -20.88 2.15 12.16
N VAL A 74 -19.72 2.76 12.43
CA VAL A 74 -19.61 3.97 13.27
C VAL A 74 -20.42 5.11 12.66
N VAL A 75 -20.26 5.38 11.36
CA VAL A 75 -21.00 6.43 10.64
C VAL A 75 -22.51 6.17 10.71
N VAL A 76 -22.97 4.94 10.48
CA VAL A 76 -24.40 4.58 10.59
C VAL A 76 -24.93 4.79 12.01
N ALA A 77 -24.16 4.42 13.03
CA ALA A 77 -24.55 4.59 14.43
C ALA A 77 -24.69 6.08 14.81
N PHE A 78 -23.72 6.92 14.44
CA PHE A 78 -23.78 8.35 14.70
C PHE A 78 -24.84 9.07 13.86
N ALA A 79 -25.05 8.64 12.62
CA ALA A 79 -26.13 9.14 11.78
C ALA A 79 -27.50 8.82 12.39
N ALA A 80 -27.70 7.58 12.84
CA ALA A 80 -28.91 7.17 13.56
C ALA A 80 -29.12 8.00 14.83
N LEU A 81 -28.06 8.24 15.61
CA LEU A 81 -28.09 9.09 16.79
C LEU A 81 -28.49 10.53 16.44
N ALA A 82 -27.91 11.11 15.38
CA ALA A 82 -28.24 12.45 14.91
C ALA A 82 -29.73 12.57 14.56
N GLY A 83 -30.28 11.59 13.85
CA GLY A 83 -31.71 11.52 13.55
C GLY A 83 -32.61 11.49 14.79
N VAL A 84 -32.26 10.66 15.78
CA VAL A 84 -32.99 10.56 17.04
C VAL A 84 -32.88 11.84 17.87
N LEU A 85 -31.69 12.44 17.96
CA LEU A 85 -31.45 13.68 18.70
C LEU A 85 -32.16 14.87 18.07
N GLU A 86 -32.14 14.99 16.74
CA GLU A 86 -32.87 16.05 16.05
C GLU A 86 -34.37 15.96 16.32
N ARG A 87 -34.95 14.75 16.36
CA ARG A 87 -36.36 14.57 16.70
C ARG A 87 -36.67 14.90 18.16
N ARG A 88 -35.74 14.64 19.08
CA ARG A 88 -35.95 14.84 20.54
C ARG A 88 -35.71 16.27 20.98
N ARG A 89 -34.63 16.89 20.52
CA ARG A 89 -34.17 18.24 20.91
C ARG A 89 -33.42 18.90 19.75
N PRO A 90 -34.12 19.46 18.74
CA PRO A 90 -33.48 20.26 17.71
C PRO A 90 -32.72 21.46 18.33
N PRO A 91 -31.57 21.87 17.79
CA PRO A 91 -30.88 21.34 16.61
C PRO A 91 -29.73 20.36 16.95
N LEU A 92 -29.86 19.53 18.00
CA LEU A 92 -28.75 18.67 18.44
C LEU A 92 -28.32 17.64 17.38
N GLY A 93 -29.23 17.17 16.52
CA GLY A 93 -28.84 16.25 15.46
C GLY A 93 -28.06 16.94 14.34
N VAL A 94 -28.44 18.18 14.02
CA VAL A 94 -27.63 19.03 13.13
C VAL A 94 -26.24 19.27 13.71
N ALA A 95 -26.14 19.53 15.01
CA ALA A 95 -24.84 19.72 15.67
C ALA A 95 -23.94 18.47 15.54
N VAL A 96 -24.49 17.26 15.72
CA VAL A 96 -23.76 16.01 15.50
C VAL A 96 -23.29 15.89 14.04
N LEU A 97 -24.17 16.14 13.07
CA LEU A 97 -23.80 16.03 11.65
C LEU A 97 -22.72 17.04 11.24
N VAL A 98 -22.83 18.29 11.72
CA VAL A 98 -21.84 19.34 11.47
C VAL A 98 -20.49 18.97 12.10
N LEU A 99 -20.49 18.43 13.32
CA LEU A 99 -19.27 17.97 13.98
C LEU A 99 -18.55 16.90 13.16
N PHE A 100 -19.25 15.86 12.70
CA PHE A 100 -18.65 14.82 11.87
C PHE A 100 -18.18 15.34 10.51
N SER A 101 -18.92 16.27 9.91
CA SER A 101 -18.51 16.91 8.66
C SER A 101 -17.26 17.79 8.86
N ALA A 102 -17.13 18.45 10.03
CA ALA A 102 -15.94 19.21 10.38
C ALA A 102 -14.72 18.30 10.56
N ILE A 103 -14.88 17.13 11.20
CA ILE A 103 -13.81 16.11 11.28
C ILE A 103 -13.38 15.69 9.88
N ALA A 104 -14.33 15.45 8.97
CA ALA A 104 -14.02 15.10 7.58
C ALA A 104 -13.30 16.24 6.84
N VAL A 105 -13.67 17.50 7.06
CA VAL A 105 -12.93 18.65 6.52
C VAL A 105 -11.50 18.68 7.06
N VAL A 106 -11.31 18.51 8.38
CA VAL A 106 -9.97 18.46 8.98
C VAL A 106 -9.16 17.32 8.36
N ALA A 107 -9.73 16.12 8.25
CA ALA A 107 -9.08 14.95 7.65
C ALA A 107 -8.60 15.19 6.22
N VAL A 108 -9.39 15.91 5.41
CA VAL A 108 -9.01 16.29 4.05
C VAL A 108 -7.91 17.35 4.06
N GLN A 109 -8.02 18.35 4.94
CA GLN A 109 -7.09 19.48 5.02
C GLN A 109 -5.73 19.14 5.64
N THR A 110 -5.62 18.04 6.39
CA THR A 110 -4.35 17.57 6.95
C THR A 110 -3.50 16.80 5.94
N ARG A 111 -3.99 16.59 4.72
CA ARG A 111 -3.24 15.91 3.66
C ARG A 111 -2.13 16.82 3.10
N PRO A 112 -0.94 16.27 2.77
CA PRO A 112 0.20 17.07 2.31
C PRO A 112 -0.08 17.95 1.08
N GLU A 113 -0.96 17.51 0.19
CA GLU A 113 -1.33 18.23 -1.05
C GLU A 113 -2.60 19.07 -0.92
N ALA A 114 -3.15 19.23 0.29
CA ALA A 114 -4.47 19.83 0.46
C ALA A 114 -4.49 21.31 0.09
N SER A 115 -5.35 21.66 -0.87
CA SER A 115 -5.73 23.05 -1.14
C SER A 115 -6.99 23.43 -0.36
N ALA A 116 -7.22 24.73 -0.13
CA ALA A 116 -8.46 25.21 0.49
C ALA A 116 -9.74 24.75 -0.26
N LEU A 117 -9.62 24.46 -1.56
CA LEU A 117 -10.73 23.98 -2.38
C LEU A 117 -11.21 22.56 -1.97
N TRP A 118 -10.36 21.77 -1.32
CA TRP A 118 -10.69 20.38 -0.96
C TRP A 118 -11.73 20.28 0.17
N ALA A 119 -12.01 21.36 0.88
CA ALA A 119 -13.11 21.41 1.84
C ALA A 119 -14.50 21.50 1.17
N PHE A 120 -14.59 21.99 -0.07
CA PHE A 120 -15.88 22.24 -0.74
C PHE A 120 -16.77 21.00 -0.88
N PRO A 121 -16.28 19.83 -1.34
CA PRO A 121 -17.11 18.63 -1.44
C PRO A 121 -17.79 18.28 -0.11
N THR A 122 -17.03 18.27 0.99
CA THR A 122 -17.53 17.95 2.33
C THR A 122 -18.52 18.99 2.83
N VAL A 123 -18.27 20.28 2.59
CA VAL A 123 -19.17 21.37 3.01
C VAL A 123 -20.50 21.32 2.24
N LEU A 124 -20.47 21.09 0.92
CA LEU A 124 -21.69 20.95 0.13
C LEU A 124 -22.48 19.69 0.52
N GLY A 125 -21.78 18.59 0.76
CA GLY A 125 -22.36 17.38 1.33
C GLY A 125 -23.05 17.65 2.66
N MET A 126 -22.36 18.31 3.59
CA MET A 126 -22.91 18.70 4.89
C MET A 126 -24.19 19.52 4.75
N ILE A 127 -24.21 20.53 3.88
CA ILE A 127 -25.40 21.35 3.63
C ILE A 127 -26.57 20.47 3.15
N ALA A 128 -26.33 19.58 2.18
CA ALA A 128 -27.34 18.64 1.69
C ALA A 128 -27.87 17.72 2.80
N GLY A 129 -26.98 17.17 3.63
CA GLY A 129 -27.33 16.38 4.80
C GLY A 129 -28.20 17.14 5.79
N VAL A 130 -27.81 18.36 6.18
CA VAL A 130 -28.62 19.21 7.09
C VAL A 130 -30.02 19.43 6.52
N LEU A 131 -30.16 19.70 5.22
CA LEU A 131 -31.45 19.88 4.56
C LEU A 131 -32.30 18.60 4.61
N VAL A 132 -31.70 17.44 4.31
CA VAL A 132 -32.36 16.13 4.38
C VAL A 132 -32.80 15.80 5.81
N LEU A 133 -31.92 15.99 6.80
CA LEU A 133 -32.20 15.73 8.21
C LEU A 133 -33.38 16.57 8.71
N ARG A 134 -33.32 17.90 8.52
CA ARG A 134 -34.37 18.81 8.96
C ARG A 134 -35.69 18.52 8.26
N THR A 135 -35.67 18.34 6.93
CA THR A 135 -36.87 18.06 6.16
C THR A 135 -37.49 16.71 6.54
N GLY A 136 -36.67 15.68 6.70
CA GLY A 136 -37.13 14.33 7.06
C GLY A 136 -37.71 14.26 8.46
N VAL A 137 -37.07 14.89 9.46
CA VAL A 137 -37.57 14.93 10.84
C VAL A 137 -38.86 15.74 10.94
N ASN A 138 -38.95 16.88 10.24
CA ASN A 138 -40.17 17.68 10.19
C ASN A 138 -41.33 16.91 9.55
N ARG A 139 -41.09 16.21 8.43
CA ARG A 139 -42.10 15.37 7.77
C ARG A 139 -42.51 14.17 8.62
N LEU A 140 -41.56 13.54 9.32
CA LEU A 140 -41.84 12.46 10.26
C LEU A 140 -42.74 12.96 11.40
N GLY A 141 -42.43 14.14 11.95
CA GLY A 141 -43.26 14.77 12.98
C GLY A 141 -44.66 15.08 12.50
N ALA A 142 -44.79 15.74 11.35
CA ALA A 142 -46.08 16.07 10.77
C ALA A 142 -46.98 14.83 10.56
N TRP A 143 -46.40 13.66 10.29
CA TRP A 143 -47.13 12.40 10.18
C TRP A 143 -47.43 11.76 11.55
N VAL A 144 -46.44 11.61 12.43
CA VAL A 144 -46.59 10.92 13.71
C VAL A 144 -47.50 11.69 14.67
N ASP A 145 -47.44 13.02 14.63
CA ASP A 145 -48.21 13.91 15.50
C ASP A 145 -49.59 14.26 14.88
N ALA A 146 -49.93 13.68 13.72
CA ALA A 146 -51.21 13.91 13.04
C ALA A 146 -52.38 13.17 13.73
N PRO A 147 -53.55 13.82 13.91
CA PRO A 147 -54.75 13.11 14.33
C PRO A 147 -55.21 12.09 13.27
N ALA A 148 -55.76 10.97 13.73
CA ALA A 148 -56.23 9.86 12.87
C ALA A 148 -57.31 10.35 11.89
N SER A 149 -56.89 10.63 10.65
CA SER A 149 -57.70 11.24 9.60
C SER A 149 -57.15 10.87 8.23
N ALA A 150 -57.89 11.15 7.15
CA ALA A 150 -57.41 10.99 5.78
C ALA A 150 -56.09 11.76 5.52
N ALA A 151 -55.86 12.88 6.23
CA ALA A 151 -54.62 13.64 6.18
C ALA A 151 -53.41 12.87 6.73
N ALA A 152 -53.59 11.95 7.69
CA ALA A 152 -52.50 11.12 8.21
C ALA A 152 -51.97 10.15 7.15
N GLY A 153 -52.84 9.60 6.31
CA GLY A 153 -52.45 8.76 5.17
C GLY A 153 -51.62 9.52 4.13
N MET A 154 -52.01 10.77 3.83
CA MET A 154 -51.27 11.65 2.92
C MET A 154 -49.87 11.99 3.46
N ARG A 155 -49.75 12.36 4.74
CA ARG A 155 -48.47 12.69 5.37
C ARG A 155 -47.53 11.48 5.49
N ARG A 156 -48.08 10.30 5.75
CA ARG A 156 -47.33 9.03 5.67
C ARG A 156 -46.73 8.83 4.28
N ARG A 157 -47.55 9.00 3.22
CA ARG A 157 -47.09 8.86 1.83
C ARG A 157 -45.99 9.88 1.51
N GLN A 158 -46.17 11.14 1.91
CA GLN A 158 -45.15 12.19 1.73
C GLN A 158 -43.82 11.88 2.42
N PHE A 159 -43.86 11.29 3.63
CA PHE A 159 -42.65 10.84 4.33
C PHE A 159 -41.99 9.64 3.62
N LEU A 160 -42.76 8.60 3.27
CA LEU A 160 -42.22 7.41 2.61
C LEU A 160 -41.66 7.73 1.22
N THR A 161 -42.33 8.59 0.45
CA THR A 161 -41.83 9.07 -0.84
C THR A 161 -40.54 9.87 -0.65
N PHE A 162 -40.47 10.76 0.34
CA PHE A 162 -39.23 11.48 0.65
C PHE A 162 -38.08 10.54 1.01
N ALA A 163 -38.32 9.58 1.90
CA ALA A 163 -37.32 8.61 2.32
C ALA A 163 -36.85 7.73 1.15
N GLY A 164 -37.80 7.23 0.35
CA GLY A 164 -37.53 6.42 -0.83
C GLY A 164 -36.74 7.17 -1.91
N VAL A 165 -37.15 8.40 -2.25
CA VAL A 165 -36.44 9.24 -3.23
C VAL A 165 -35.05 9.60 -2.74
N THR A 166 -34.89 10.03 -1.48
CA THR A 166 -33.58 10.36 -0.92
C THR A 166 -32.65 9.15 -0.94
N GLY A 167 -33.14 7.98 -0.52
CA GLY A 167 -32.37 6.74 -0.58
C GLY A 167 -31.98 6.34 -2.00
N ALA A 168 -32.90 6.43 -2.95
CA ALA A 168 -32.64 6.13 -4.35
C ALA A 168 -31.62 7.10 -4.98
N VAL A 169 -31.77 8.40 -4.74
CA VAL A 169 -30.82 9.43 -5.22
C VAL A 169 -29.43 9.19 -4.63
N ALA A 170 -29.33 8.92 -3.33
CA ALA A 170 -28.04 8.63 -2.70
C ALA A 170 -27.40 7.36 -3.25
N LEU A 171 -28.19 6.30 -3.50
CA LEU A 171 -27.69 5.07 -4.11
C LEU A 171 -27.22 5.31 -5.55
N ILE A 172 -28.00 6.02 -6.37
CA ILE A 172 -27.63 6.37 -7.74
C ILE A 172 -26.36 7.23 -7.75
N ALA A 173 -26.24 8.21 -6.86
CA ALA A 173 -25.05 9.04 -6.75
C ALA A 173 -23.83 8.22 -6.30
N ALA A 174 -23.98 7.29 -5.36
CA ALA A 174 -22.90 6.40 -4.92
C ALA A 174 -22.45 5.45 -6.05
N VAL A 175 -23.39 4.86 -6.78
CA VAL A 175 -23.10 4.01 -7.95
C VAL A 175 -22.50 4.85 -9.08
N GLY A 176 -23.04 6.05 -9.30
CA GLY A 176 -22.62 6.99 -10.33
C GLY A 176 -21.22 7.54 -10.09
N ALA A 177 -20.89 7.95 -8.87
CA ALA A 177 -19.53 8.37 -8.50
C ALA A 177 -18.53 7.23 -8.67
N ARG A 178 -18.91 5.99 -8.32
CA ARG A 178 -18.07 4.81 -8.59
C ARG A 178 -17.92 4.50 -10.08
N ALA A 179 -18.97 4.68 -10.87
CA ALA A 179 -18.93 4.52 -12.31
C ALA A 179 -18.18 5.66 -13.02
N MET A 180 -18.22 6.89 -12.50
CA MET A 180 -17.43 8.02 -13.00
C MET A 180 -15.95 7.88 -12.63
N ASN A 181 -15.66 7.18 -11.53
CA ASN A 181 -14.34 6.61 -11.25
C ASN A 181 -13.97 5.44 -12.20
N ALA A 182 -14.67 5.22 -13.32
CA ALA A 182 -14.24 4.41 -14.47
C ALA A 182 -12.89 4.85 -15.11
N SER A 183 -12.20 5.81 -14.49
CA SER A 183 -10.75 5.97 -14.52
C SER A 183 -9.99 4.64 -14.56
N THR A 184 -10.42 3.60 -13.84
CA THR A 184 -9.71 2.31 -13.85
C THR A 184 -9.74 1.61 -15.20
N ALA A 185 -10.90 1.60 -15.90
CA ALA A 185 -11.00 0.98 -17.21
C ALA A 185 -10.24 1.79 -18.27
N ALA A 186 -10.31 3.11 -18.20
CA ALA A 186 -9.58 4.01 -19.10
C ALA A 186 -8.05 3.90 -18.90
N VAL A 187 -7.57 3.99 -17.66
CA VAL A 187 -6.14 3.86 -17.33
C VAL A 187 -5.63 2.46 -17.65
N THR A 188 -6.43 1.41 -17.41
CA THR A 188 -6.05 0.04 -17.82
C THR A 188 -5.89 -0.06 -19.34
N ALA A 189 -6.82 0.52 -20.12
CA ALA A 189 -6.73 0.52 -21.58
C ALA A 189 -5.54 1.34 -22.08
N ILE A 190 -5.26 2.51 -21.48
CA ILE A 190 -4.08 3.33 -21.77
C ILE A 190 -2.81 2.54 -21.46
N ARG A 191 -2.73 1.92 -20.27
CA ARG A 191 -1.60 1.07 -19.86
C ARG A 191 -1.33 -0.04 -20.86
N GLN A 192 -2.37 -0.76 -21.29
CA GLN A 192 -2.26 -1.86 -22.25
C GLN A 192 -1.84 -1.38 -23.66
N ALA A 193 -2.10 -0.12 -24.00
CA ALA A 193 -1.68 0.47 -25.26
C ALA A 193 -0.23 0.98 -25.25
N ILE A 194 0.40 1.14 -24.08
CA ILE A 194 1.79 1.57 -23.98
C ILE A 194 2.71 0.45 -24.46
N THR A 195 3.54 0.79 -25.45
CA THR A 195 4.68 -0.04 -25.86
C THR A 195 5.93 0.51 -25.19
N LEU A 196 6.57 -0.29 -24.35
CA LEU A 196 7.82 0.10 -23.72
C LEU A 196 8.97 0.16 -24.75
N PRO A 197 9.88 1.14 -24.65
CA PRO A 197 11.08 1.16 -25.47
C PRO A 197 12.00 0.00 -25.09
N ALA A 198 12.83 -0.44 -26.03
CA ALA A 198 13.90 -1.39 -25.70
C ALA A 198 14.92 -0.72 -24.76
N PRO A 199 15.48 -1.44 -23.78
CA PRO A 199 16.51 -0.89 -22.92
C PRO A 199 17.77 -0.53 -23.73
N SER A 200 18.33 0.64 -23.44
CA SER A 200 19.67 1.03 -23.93
C SER A 200 20.76 0.21 -23.24
N THR A 201 20.54 -0.15 -21.98
CA THR A 201 21.38 -1.07 -21.21
C THR A 201 20.51 -2.25 -20.75
N PRO A 202 20.52 -3.40 -21.45
CA PRO A 202 19.73 -4.57 -21.07
C PRO A 202 20.27 -5.20 -19.79
N ALA A 203 19.40 -5.89 -19.04
CA ALA A 203 19.85 -6.67 -17.90
C ALA A 203 20.79 -7.80 -18.37
N PRO A 204 21.74 -8.24 -17.54
CA PRO A 204 22.54 -9.42 -17.84
C PRO A 204 21.65 -10.61 -18.17
N ALA A 205 22.01 -11.37 -19.21
CA ALA A 205 21.30 -12.60 -19.54
C ALA A 205 21.33 -13.53 -18.32
N ILE A 206 20.16 -14.04 -17.93
CA ILE A 206 20.03 -14.96 -16.80
C ILE A 206 20.91 -16.19 -17.07
N PRO A 207 21.96 -16.43 -16.26
CA PRO A 207 22.86 -17.56 -16.47
C PRO A 207 22.15 -18.91 -16.46
N ALA A 208 22.72 -19.90 -17.14
CA ALA A 208 22.31 -21.28 -16.96
C ALA A 208 22.56 -21.70 -15.51
N GLY A 209 21.57 -22.32 -14.86
CA GLY A 209 21.67 -22.74 -13.46
C GLY A 209 21.31 -21.68 -12.41
N THR A 210 20.71 -20.54 -12.81
CA THR A 210 20.12 -19.56 -11.88
C THR A 210 18.78 -20.01 -11.32
N SER A 211 18.06 -20.90 -12.02
CA SER A 211 16.88 -21.58 -11.49
C SER A 211 17.20 -23.04 -11.20
N LEU A 212 16.87 -23.48 -9.99
CA LEU A 212 16.88 -24.88 -9.58
C LEU A 212 15.57 -25.56 -10.02
N ASP A 213 15.67 -26.81 -10.46
CA ASP A 213 14.52 -27.65 -10.77
C ASP A 213 14.06 -28.38 -9.50
N VAL A 214 13.44 -27.63 -8.60
CA VAL A 214 12.87 -28.15 -7.34
C VAL A 214 11.40 -27.77 -7.28
N GLU A 215 10.52 -28.77 -7.20
CA GLU A 215 9.08 -28.53 -7.11
C GLU A 215 8.74 -27.71 -5.85
N GLY A 216 7.96 -26.63 -6.03
CA GLY A 216 7.47 -25.78 -4.93
C GLY A 216 8.43 -24.68 -4.47
N ILE A 217 9.67 -24.63 -4.96
CA ILE A 217 10.59 -23.52 -4.67
C ILE A 217 10.06 -22.20 -5.28
N THR A 218 10.33 -21.07 -4.62
CA THR A 218 9.98 -19.74 -5.14
C THR A 218 10.58 -19.52 -6.52
N THR A 219 9.77 -18.99 -7.45
CA THR A 219 10.22 -18.67 -8.81
C THR A 219 11.30 -17.59 -8.79
N LEU A 220 12.31 -17.73 -9.66
CA LEU A 220 13.44 -16.81 -9.73
C LEU A 220 13.00 -15.37 -10.02
N VAL A 221 12.08 -15.18 -10.97
CA VAL A 221 11.42 -13.91 -11.27
C VAL A 221 9.95 -14.07 -10.90
N THR A 222 9.50 -13.26 -9.95
CA THR A 222 8.13 -13.30 -9.42
C THR A 222 7.16 -12.70 -10.45
N PRO A 223 6.12 -13.43 -10.89
CA PRO A 223 5.09 -12.90 -11.77
C PRO A 223 4.40 -11.65 -11.17
N ASN A 224 4.00 -10.71 -12.02
CA ASN A 224 3.43 -9.42 -11.60
C ASN A 224 2.22 -9.58 -10.66
N GLU A 225 1.36 -10.57 -10.92
CA GLU A 225 0.15 -10.86 -10.16
C GLU A 225 0.44 -11.52 -8.79
N GLN A 226 1.61 -12.14 -8.66
CA GLN A 226 2.07 -12.81 -7.44
C GLN A 226 3.04 -11.94 -6.64
N PHE A 227 3.50 -10.83 -7.21
CA PHE A 227 4.39 -9.89 -6.55
C PHE A 227 3.69 -9.23 -5.37
N TYR A 228 4.30 -9.32 -4.18
CA TYR A 228 3.68 -8.83 -2.95
C TYR A 228 3.25 -7.37 -3.07
N ARG A 229 2.11 -7.02 -2.45
CA ARG A 229 1.56 -5.68 -2.47
C ARG A 229 1.41 -5.13 -1.06
N ILE A 230 2.15 -4.07 -0.77
CA ILE A 230 2.00 -3.21 0.41
C ILE A 230 1.91 -1.75 -0.08
N ASP A 231 0.93 -1.01 0.46
CA ASP A 231 0.79 0.45 0.27
C ASP A 231 -0.05 1.06 1.39
N VAL A 232 0.13 2.34 1.64
CA VAL A 232 -0.77 3.14 2.52
C VAL A 232 -2.03 3.59 1.79
N ALA A 233 -2.04 3.49 0.45
CA ALA A 233 -3.14 3.88 -0.40
C ALA A 233 -4.42 3.10 -0.07
N LEU A 234 -5.46 3.82 0.35
CA LEU A 234 -6.79 3.24 0.54
C LEU A 234 -7.51 2.95 -0.80
N GLN A 235 -7.11 3.65 -1.84
CA GLN A 235 -7.54 3.44 -3.22
C GLN A 235 -6.30 3.55 -4.12
N VAL A 236 -6.12 2.58 -5.02
CA VAL A 236 -5.00 2.60 -5.98
C VAL A 236 -5.15 3.81 -6.91
N PRO A 237 -4.17 4.73 -6.95
CA PRO A 237 -4.17 5.85 -7.89
C PRO A 237 -4.33 5.38 -9.34
N GLN A 238 -5.24 6.03 -10.06
CA GLN A 238 -5.46 5.82 -11.50
C GLN A 238 -4.90 7.06 -12.21
N ILE A 239 -3.62 7.01 -12.55
CA ILE A 239 -2.89 8.16 -13.10
C ILE A 239 -2.88 8.07 -14.63
N ASP A 240 -3.30 9.15 -15.28
CA ASP A 240 -3.13 9.32 -16.72
C ASP A 240 -1.66 9.70 -17.01
N PRO A 241 -0.91 8.87 -17.76
CA PRO A 241 0.50 9.12 -18.05
C PRO A 241 0.76 10.45 -18.78
N ASP A 242 -0.20 10.95 -19.57
CA ASP A 242 -0.03 12.22 -20.31
C ASP A 242 -0.04 13.43 -19.36
N SER A 243 -0.69 13.28 -18.20
CA SER A 243 -0.74 14.30 -17.15
C SER A 243 0.34 14.14 -16.08
N TRP A 244 1.00 12.98 -16.05
CA TRP A 244 2.00 12.66 -15.04
C TRP A 244 3.30 13.43 -15.27
N GLN A 245 3.86 13.95 -14.18
CA GLN A 245 5.18 14.57 -14.15
C GLN A 245 5.88 14.22 -12.83
N LEU A 246 7.19 14.01 -12.90
CA LEU A 246 8.07 14.00 -11.74
C LEU A 246 8.75 15.36 -11.60
N LYS A 247 8.77 15.90 -10.38
CA LYS A 247 9.52 17.11 -10.02
C LYS A 247 10.66 16.79 -9.06
N ILE A 248 11.85 17.33 -9.33
CA ILE A 248 13.00 17.28 -8.44
C ILE A 248 13.27 18.69 -7.93
N THR A 249 13.14 18.89 -6.62
CA THR A 249 13.07 20.20 -5.96
C THR A 249 13.99 20.24 -4.73
N GLY A 250 14.02 21.37 -4.03
CA GLY A 250 14.68 21.50 -2.73
C GLY A 250 16.13 21.99 -2.84
N LEU A 251 17.05 21.30 -2.16
CA LEU A 251 18.49 21.61 -2.13
C LEU A 251 19.17 21.18 -3.44
N VAL A 252 18.80 21.81 -4.55
CA VAL A 252 19.34 21.57 -5.89
C VAL A 252 19.74 22.88 -6.56
N ASP A 253 20.68 22.83 -7.50
CA ASP A 253 21.10 23.98 -8.31
C ASP A 253 20.05 24.34 -9.36
N THR A 254 19.35 23.34 -9.91
CA THR A 254 18.29 23.49 -10.91
C THR A 254 17.13 22.53 -10.61
N GLU A 255 15.91 23.05 -10.49
CA GLU A 255 14.73 22.19 -10.38
C GLU A 255 14.47 21.48 -11.72
N VAL A 256 14.24 20.17 -11.66
CA VAL A 256 13.97 19.34 -12.84
C VAL A 256 12.51 18.94 -12.86
N THR A 257 11.85 19.04 -14.02
CA THR A 257 10.52 18.47 -14.24
C THR A 257 10.57 17.61 -15.47
N ILE A 258 10.09 16.37 -15.39
CA ILE A 258 10.07 15.42 -16.50
C ILE A 258 8.68 14.76 -16.62
N GLY A 259 8.14 14.76 -17.83
CA GLY A 259 6.87 14.07 -18.16
C GLY A 259 7.08 12.61 -18.55
N TYR A 260 6.00 11.83 -18.62
CA TYR A 260 6.11 10.39 -18.91
C TYR A 260 6.68 10.09 -20.30
N ALA A 261 6.20 10.79 -21.33
CA ALA A 261 6.68 10.61 -22.70
C ALA A 261 8.17 10.98 -22.85
N GLU A 262 8.64 12.01 -22.13
CA GLU A 262 10.05 12.38 -22.09
C GLU A 262 10.87 11.32 -21.36
N LEU A 263 10.37 10.79 -20.24
CA LEU A 263 11.01 9.69 -19.51
C LEU A 263 11.18 8.45 -20.39
N LEU A 264 10.16 8.05 -21.16
CA LEU A 264 10.25 6.93 -22.10
C LEU A 264 11.25 7.18 -23.24
N ALA A 265 11.58 8.43 -23.56
CA ALA A 265 12.54 8.77 -24.60
C ALA A 265 14.00 8.77 -24.10
N LEU A 266 14.23 8.65 -22.78
CA LEU A 266 15.56 8.57 -22.20
C LEU A 266 16.19 7.18 -22.42
N PRO A 267 17.52 7.04 -22.34
CA PRO A 267 18.19 5.75 -22.48
C PRO A 267 17.93 4.87 -21.24
N LEU A 268 16.83 4.11 -21.28
CA LEU A 268 16.41 3.29 -20.15
C LEU A 268 17.37 2.11 -19.91
N THR A 269 17.57 1.79 -18.64
CA THR A 269 18.29 0.61 -18.15
C THR A 269 17.28 -0.44 -17.70
N GLU A 270 17.57 -1.69 -17.99
CA GLU A 270 16.88 -2.84 -17.44
C GLU A 270 17.75 -3.49 -16.35
N HIS A 271 17.18 -3.74 -15.17
CA HIS A 271 17.89 -4.36 -14.05
C HIS A 271 16.98 -5.31 -13.28
N VAL A 272 17.51 -6.46 -12.87
CA VAL A 272 16.76 -7.40 -12.02
C VAL A 272 17.05 -7.08 -10.57
N THR A 273 16.00 -6.84 -9.78
CA THR A 273 16.14 -6.42 -8.38
C THR A 273 15.12 -7.11 -7.49
N THR A 274 15.62 -7.62 -6.37
CA THR A 274 14.83 -8.08 -5.25
C THR A 274 14.48 -6.91 -4.35
N ILE A 275 13.19 -6.71 -4.10
CA ILE A 275 12.70 -5.73 -3.12
C ILE A 275 11.99 -6.46 -1.97
N ALA A 276 12.25 -6.00 -0.75
CA ALA A 276 11.69 -6.56 0.47
C ALA A 276 10.92 -5.49 1.25
N CYS A 277 9.89 -5.94 1.96
CA CYS A 277 9.19 -5.12 2.95
C CYS A 277 9.91 -5.23 4.29
N VAL A 278 10.01 -4.10 5.03
CA VAL A 278 10.51 -4.12 6.40
C VAL A 278 9.61 -4.91 7.35
N SER A 279 8.32 -5.05 7.01
CA SER A 279 7.36 -5.87 7.76
C SER A 279 7.44 -7.36 7.42
N ASN A 280 8.41 -7.80 6.62
CA ASN A 280 8.62 -9.22 6.38
C ASN A 280 9.09 -9.89 7.67
N GLU A 281 8.34 -10.90 8.11
CA GLU A 281 8.75 -11.77 9.21
C GLU A 281 9.86 -12.72 8.74
N VAL A 282 10.57 -13.33 9.69
CA VAL A 282 11.45 -14.47 9.38
C VAL A 282 10.64 -15.57 8.70
N GLY A 283 11.10 -16.04 7.54
CA GLY A 283 10.37 -17.00 6.71
C GLY A 283 9.15 -16.41 5.98
N GLY A 284 8.96 -15.08 6.02
CA GLY A 284 7.83 -14.37 5.44
C GLY A 284 7.86 -14.26 3.91
N GLY A 285 6.71 -13.88 3.34
CA GLY A 285 6.49 -13.75 1.89
C GLY A 285 6.45 -12.32 1.35
N LEU A 286 6.78 -11.30 2.15
CA LEU A 286 6.74 -9.88 1.74
C LEU A 286 8.04 -9.47 1.04
N ILE A 287 8.40 -10.25 0.02
CA ILE A 287 9.61 -10.09 -0.78
C ILE A 287 9.33 -10.57 -2.21
N GLY A 288 9.95 -9.96 -3.20
CA GLY A 288 9.80 -10.35 -4.60
C GLY A 288 10.97 -9.90 -5.45
N ASN A 289 11.26 -10.65 -6.52
CA ASN A 289 12.32 -10.35 -7.48
C ASN A 289 11.74 -10.14 -8.87
N ALA A 290 12.02 -8.99 -9.49
CA ALA A 290 11.47 -8.64 -10.79
C ALA A 290 12.51 -7.93 -11.67
N THR A 291 12.26 -7.98 -12.98
CA THR A 291 13.00 -7.18 -13.95
C THR A 291 12.37 -5.80 -14.04
N TRP A 292 13.14 -4.75 -13.82
CA TRP A 292 12.67 -3.36 -13.84
C TRP A 292 13.28 -2.63 -15.02
N LEU A 293 12.44 -1.93 -15.79
CA LEU A 293 12.88 -1.04 -16.86
C LEU A 293 12.68 0.41 -16.40
N GLY A 294 13.74 1.21 -16.39
CA GLY A 294 13.68 2.57 -15.88
C GLY A 294 14.88 3.44 -16.23
N TYR A 295 14.83 4.71 -15.84
CA TYR A 295 15.96 5.62 -16.01
C TYR A 295 16.74 5.75 -14.69
N PRO A 296 18.09 5.71 -14.70
CA PRO A 296 18.86 5.84 -13.47
C PRO A 296 18.59 7.16 -12.75
N ILE A 297 18.21 7.10 -11.47
CA ILE A 297 17.88 8.28 -10.66
C ILE A 297 19.10 9.18 -10.51
N ARG A 298 20.31 8.59 -10.40
CA ARG A 298 21.59 9.32 -10.38
C ARG A 298 21.74 10.33 -11.51
N GLU A 299 21.24 10.02 -12.71
CA GLU A 299 21.33 10.90 -13.87
C GLU A 299 20.34 12.08 -13.79
N LEU A 300 19.16 11.86 -13.21
CA LEU A 300 18.22 12.95 -12.95
C LEU A 300 18.72 13.86 -11.83
N LEU A 301 19.30 13.29 -10.77
CA LEU A 301 19.94 14.05 -9.71
C LEU A 301 21.14 14.83 -10.26
N ALA A 302 21.98 14.24 -11.09
CA ALA A 302 23.11 14.95 -11.73
C ALA A 302 22.65 16.16 -12.54
N LYS A 303 21.50 16.07 -13.24
CA LYS A 303 20.89 17.23 -13.93
C LYS A 303 20.40 18.31 -12.96
N ALA A 304 19.87 17.91 -11.81
CA ALA A 304 19.39 18.84 -10.79
C ALA A 304 20.53 19.54 -10.02
N GLY A 305 21.66 18.84 -9.84
CA GLY A 305 22.82 19.33 -9.08
C GLY A 305 22.52 19.45 -7.59
N PRO A 306 22.52 18.36 -6.80
CA PRO A 306 22.28 18.42 -5.36
C PRO A 306 23.32 19.31 -4.68
N GLN A 307 22.86 20.24 -3.85
CA GLN A 307 23.73 21.17 -3.13
C GLN A 307 24.49 20.46 -2.01
N ALA A 308 25.65 21.02 -1.64
CA ALA A 308 26.44 20.52 -0.54
C ALA A 308 25.64 20.47 0.77
N GLY A 309 25.74 19.35 1.49
CA GLY A 309 25.05 19.12 2.76
C GLY A 309 23.65 18.49 2.63
N ALA A 310 23.15 18.23 1.42
CA ALA A 310 22.02 17.33 1.24
C ALA A 310 22.43 15.88 1.56
N ASP A 311 21.61 15.16 2.34
CA ASP A 311 21.84 13.76 2.72
C ASP A 311 20.62 12.86 2.47
N MET A 312 19.46 13.44 2.10
CA MET A 312 18.20 12.74 1.88
C MET A 312 17.48 13.23 0.62
N VAL A 313 16.85 12.31 -0.10
CA VAL A 313 15.79 12.63 -1.06
C VAL A 313 14.46 12.19 -0.46
N LEU A 314 13.58 13.14 -0.18
CA LEU A 314 12.21 12.84 0.22
C LEU A 314 11.35 12.69 -1.04
N SER A 315 10.97 11.45 -1.34
CA SER A 315 10.06 11.15 -2.44
C SER A 315 8.62 11.04 -1.95
N SER A 316 7.66 11.42 -2.78
CA SER A 316 6.23 11.33 -2.47
C SER A 316 5.37 11.06 -3.70
N GLY A 317 4.14 10.62 -3.45
CA GLY A 317 3.11 10.40 -4.46
C GLY A 317 1.72 10.85 -3.97
N PRO A 318 0.71 10.78 -4.85
CA PRO A 318 -0.64 11.29 -4.57
C PRO A 318 -1.42 10.47 -3.53
N ASP A 319 -0.89 9.32 -3.11
CA ASP A 319 -1.45 8.48 -2.05
C ASP A 319 -1.12 8.98 -0.63
N GLY A 320 -0.33 10.05 -0.52
CA GLY A 320 0.10 10.63 0.75
C GLY A 320 1.27 9.88 1.40
N PHE A 321 1.84 8.90 0.71
CA PHE A 321 3.06 8.24 1.14
C PHE A 321 4.28 9.14 0.89
N SER A 322 5.28 9.05 1.77
CA SER A 322 6.60 9.60 1.50
C SER A 322 7.70 8.69 2.03
N ALA A 323 8.83 8.67 1.34
CA ALA A 323 10.00 7.89 1.70
C ALA A 323 11.24 8.78 1.71
N GLY A 324 11.98 8.76 2.81
CA GLY A 324 13.27 9.44 2.93
C GLY A 324 14.40 8.48 2.56
N THR A 325 14.95 8.64 1.35
CA THR A 325 16.05 7.79 0.87
C THR A 325 17.39 8.49 1.06
N PRO A 326 18.42 7.82 1.60
CA PRO A 326 19.78 8.38 1.62
C PRO A 326 20.24 8.74 0.21
N ILE A 327 20.70 9.97 0.01
CA ILE A 327 21.08 10.45 -1.33
C ILE A 327 22.23 9.64 -1.92
N GLU A 328 23.16 9.18 -1.06
CA GLU A 328 24.28 8.33 -1.44
C GLU A 328 23.84 7.03 -2.14
N ALA A 329 22.75 6.41 -1.67
CA ALA A 329 22.19 5.21 -2.29
C ALA A 329 21.57 5.50 -3.68
N LEU A 330 21.10 6.73 -3.92
CA LEU A 330 20.54 7.13 -5.21
C LEU A 330 21.60 7.56 -6.22
N THR A 331 22.79 7.95 -5.75
CA THR A 331 23.90 8.44 -6.58
C THR A 331 25.04 7.43 -6.73
N ASP A 332 25.04 6.33 -5.99
CA ASP A 332 26.07 5.29 -6.07
C ASP A 332 26.13 4.70 -7.49
N PRO A 333 27.28 4.80 -8.19
CA PRO A 333 27.42 4.27 -9.54
C PRO A 333 27.33 2.74 -9.62
N ASN A 334 27.48 2.03 -8.50
CA ASN A 334 27.37 0.58 -8.45
C ASN A 334 25.96 0.11 -8.11
N ARG A 335 25.09 1.01 -7.62
CA ARG A 335 23.70 0.69 -7.27
C ARG A 335 22.76 1.19 -8.36
N GLU A 336 22.05 0.27 -9.01
CA GLU A 336 21.07 0.62 -10.03
C GLU A 336 19.74 1.09 -9.41
N ALA A 337 19.75 2.30 -8.85
CA ALA A 337 18.56 3.01 -8.43
C ALA A 337 17.80 3.56 -9.65
N LEU A 338 16.60 3.06 -9.92
CA LEU A 338 15.83 3.35 -11.12
C LEU A 338 14.53 4.11 -10.81
N LEU A 339 14.21 5.08 -11.66
CA LEU A 339 12.84 5.54 -11.88
C LEU A 339 12.22 4.60 -12.91
N ALA A 340 11.59 3.53 -12.42
CA ALA A 340 11.04 2.45 -13.23
C ALA A 340 9.70 2.84 -13.86
N VAL A 341 9.49 2.41 -15.10
CA VAL A 341 8.27 2.55 -15.91
C VAL A 341 7.72 1.19 -16.39
N GLY A 342 8.56 0.14 -16.34
CA GLY A 342 8.20 -1.23 -16.70
C GLY A 342 8.63 -2.24 -15.64
N MET A 343 7.89 -3.35 -15.58
CA MET A 343 8.11 -4.48 -14.68
C MET A 343 7.85 -5.78 -15.44
N ASN A 344 8.84 -6.67 -15.46
CA ASN A 344 8.81 -7.97 -16.14
C ASN A 344 8.42 -7.87 -17.64
N GLY A 345 8.93 -6.83 -18.32
CA GLY A 345 8.67 -6.60 -19.75
C GLY A 345 7.33 -5.93 -20.06
N GLU A 346 6.50 -5.64 -19.06
CA GLU A 346 5.22 -4.96 -19.21
C GLU A 346 5.25 -3.56 -18.61
N PRO A 347 4.43 -2.61 -19.09
CA PRO A 347 4.20 -1.36 -18.36
C PRO A 347 3.79 -1.66 -16.92
N LEU A 348 4.28 -0.87 -15.95
CA LEU A 348 4.01 -1.09 -14.53
C LEU A 348 2.52 -1.39 -14.27
N PRO A 349 2.18 -2.44 -13.51
CA PRO A 349 0.82 -2.61 -13.01
C PRO A 349 0.40 -1.43 -12.13
N THR A 350 -0.90 -1.12 -12.11
CA THR A 350 -1.42 0.06 -11.39
C THR A 350 -1.14 -0.01 -9.90
N GLU A 351 -1.32 -1.18 -9.31
CA GLU A 351 -1.05 -1.54 -7.92
C GLU A 351 0.44 -1.46 -7.55
N HIS A 352 1.32 -1.56 -8.56
CA HIS A 352 2.76 -1.53 -8.42
C HIS A 352 3.39 -0.20 -8.82
N GLY A 353 2.58 0.85 -9.07
CA GLY A 353 3.08 2.22 -9.19
C GLY A 353 2.97 2.86 -10.56
N PHE A 354 2.15 2.34 -11.48
CA PHE A 354 1.91 2.98 -12.78
C PHE A 354 1.58 4.48 -12.67
N PRO A 355 2.22 5.39 -13.43
CA PRO A 355 3.11 5.10 -14.56
C PRO A 355 4.59 4.99 -14.20
N ALA A 356 5.00 5.44 -13.00
CA ALA A 356 6.39 5.41 -12.57
C ALA A 356 6.55 5.19 -11.06
N ARG A 357 7.61 4.46 -10.68
CA ARG A 357 7.99 4.23 -9.28
C ARG A 357 9.50 4.29 -9.09
N MET A 358 9.93 4.49 -7.85
CA MET A 358 11.32 4.24 -7.46
C MET A 358 11.56 2.74 -7.20
N ILE A 359 12.74 2.27 -7.60
CA ILE A 359 13.33 0.98 -7.24
C ILE A 359 14.78 1.25 -6.84
N VAL A 360 15.15 0.87 -5.63
CA VAL A 360 16.52 1.08 -5.10
C VAL A 360 16.96 -0.22 -4.42
N PRO A 361 17.95 -0.93 -5.00
CA PRO A 361 18.49 -2.13 -4.39
C PRO A 361 19.03 -1.90 -2.97
N GLY A 362 18.91 -2.91 -2.11
CA GLY A 362 19.51 -2.94 -0.77
C GLY A 362 18.85 -2.10 0.31
N LEU A 363 17.77 -1.38 0.00
CA LEU A 363 16.95 -0.67 0.98
C LEU A 363 15.52 -1.22 1.01
N PHE A 364 14.93 -1.31 2.19
CA PHE A 364 13.55 -1.70 2.34
C PHE A 364 12.61 -0.72 1.63
N GLY A 365 11.51 -1.23 1.06
CA GLY A 365 10.65 -0.44 0.21
C GLY A 365 10.04 0.82 0.85
N TYR A 366 9.93 0.87 2.20
CA TYR A 366 9.36 2.01 2.92
C TYR A 366 10.25 3.26 2.94
N VAL A 367 11.56 3.11 2.69
CA VAL A 367 12.51 4.23 2.57
C VAL A 367 12.93 4.49 1.13
N SER A 368 12.60 3.60 0.19
CA SER A 368 13.28 3.60 -1.12
C SER A 368 12.41 3.30 -2.35
N ALA A 369 11.21 2.74 -2.19
CA ALA A 369 10.43 2.19 -3.31
C ALA A 369 9.08 2.90 -3.50
N THR A 370 9.08 4.23 -3.49
CA THR A 370 7.89 5.08 -3.67
C THR A 370 7.17 4.78 -4.97
N LYS A 371 5.93 4.30 -4.85
CA LYS A 371 5.01 4.05 -5.97
C LYS A 371 4.34 5.36 -6.37
N TRP A 372 3.94 5.46 -7.64
CA TRP A 372 3.21 6.63 -8.16
C TRP A 372 3.94 7.95 -7.91
N VAL A 373 5.28 7.91 -7.99
CA VAL A 373 6.13 9.02 -7.54
C VAL A 373 5.89 10.26 -8.40
N THR A 374 5.70 11.42 -7.77
CA THR A 374 5.47 12.71 -8.43
C THR A 374 6.43 13.79 -7.97
N GLU A 375 7.06 13.63 -6.81
CA GLU A 375 8.09 14.55 -6.30
C GLU A 375 9.28 13.78 -5.70
N MET A 376 10.48 14.33 -5.90
CA MET A 376 11.72 13.99 -5.23
C MET A 376 12.37 15.28 -4.72
N ARG A 377 12.13 15.60 -3.45
CA ARG A 377 12.69 16.79 -2.81
C ARG A 377 14.03 16.46 -2.18
N VAL A 378 15.11 17.01 -2.74
CA VAL A 378 16.46 16.92 -2.15
C VAL A 378 16.49 17.78 -0.88
N THR A 379 16.91 17.19 0.23
CA THR A 379 16.78 17.77 1.57
C THR A 379 17.76 17.10 2.54
N ARG A 380 17.59 17.34 3.84
CA ARG A 380 18.31 16.67 4.91
C ARG A 380 17.39 15.81 5.78
N PHE A 381 17.88 14.69 6.31
CA PHE A 381 17.23 13.92 7.37
C PHE A 381 16.98 14.77 8.63
N ALA A 382 17.79 15.81 8.85
CA ALA A 382 17.59 16.76 9.94
C ALA A 382 16.38 17.70 9.73
N ASP A 383 15.88 17.85 8.50
CA ASP A 383 14.82 18.81 8.16
C ASP A 383 13.48 18.14 7.86
N ALA A 384 13.48 16.85 7.52
CA ALA A 384 12.31 16.13 7.09
C ALA A 384 12.44 14.63 7.37
N GLU A 385 11.29 13.97 7.51
CA GLU A 385 11.18 12.54 7.78
C GLU A 385 10.25 11.87 6.77
N GLY A 386 10.55 10.63 6.40
CA GLY A 386 9.63 9.80 5.62
C GLY A 386 8.42 9.35 6.45
N TYR A 387 7.37 8.85 5.81
CA TYR A 387 6.08 8.56 6.44
C TYR A 387 6.18 7.64 7.67
N TRP A 388 7.06 6.64 7.65
CA TRP A 388 7.18 5.63 8.71
C TRP A 388 8.17 5.99 9.82
N THR A 389 9.11 6.89 9.57
CA THR A 389 10.11 7.32 10.58
C THR A 389 9.48 7.88 11.87
N PRO A 390 8.52 8.85 11.83
CA PRO A 390 7.88 9.33 13.05
C PRO A 390 6.94 8.29 13.70
N ARG A 391 6.72 7.14 13.03
CA ARG A 391 5.94 6.02 13.53
C ARG A 391 6.82 4.93 14.16
N GLY A 392 8.11 5.21 14.36
CA GLY A 392 9.04 4.35 15.10
C GLY A 392 9.87 3.41 14.23
N TRP A 393 9.84 3.55 12.91
CA TRP A 393 10.71 2.78 12.00
C TRP A 393 12.02 3.52 11.77
N ASP A 394 13.09 2.79 11.47
CA ASP A 394 14.41 3.40 11.22
C ASP A 394 14.39 4.32 9.99
N ALA A 395 15.27 5.31 9.94
CA ALA A 395 15.31 6.26 8.83
C ALA A 395 16.05 5.73 7.59
N LEU A 396 17.06 4.86 7.78
CA LEU A 396 17.94 4.40 6.70
C LEU A 396 17.45 3.10 6.03
N GLY A 397 16.83 2.20 6.81
CA GLY A 397 16.18 0.98 6.34
C GLY A 397 16.99 0.08 5.38
N PRO A 398 18.26 -0.27 5.65
CA PRO A 398 18.96 -1.27 4.86
C PRO A 398 18.27 -2.65 4.97
N VAL A 399 18.20 -3.40 3.88
CA VAL A 399 17.67 -4.78 3.92
C VAL A 399 18.64 -5.67 4.69
N VAL A 400 18.12 -6.44 5.65
CA VAL A 400 18.92 -7.41 6.40
C VAL A 400 19.15 -8.69 5.60
N THR A 401 20.30 -9.34 5.85
CA THR A 401 20.62 -10.64 5.26
C THR A 401 19.73 -11.72 5.85
N GLU A 402 18.95 -12.37 4.98
CA GLU A 402 17.95 -13.36 5.36
C GLU A 402 17.94 -14.57 4.41
N SER A 403 17.34 -15.65 4.89
CA SER A 403 17.04 -16.87 4.13
C SER A 403 15.72 -17.48 4.60
N ARG A 404 15.05 -18.18 3.69
CA ARG A 404 13.76 -18.84 3.91
C ARG A 404 13.75 -20.22 3.30
N ILE A 405 13.11 -21.16 3.99
CA ILE A 405 12.81 -22.50 3.50
C ILE A 405 11.44 -22.46 2.81
N ASP A 406 11.43 -22.70 1.49
CA ASP A 406 10.18 -22.76 0.71
C ASP A 406 9.61 -24.17 0.71
N VAL A 407 10.49 -25.17 0.63
CA VAL A 407 10.13 -26.58 0.62
C VAL A 407 11.09 -27.40 1.48
N PRO A 408 10.58 -28.39 2.23
CA PRO A 408 9.16 -28.65 2.49
C PRO A 408 8.50 -27.53 3.31
N LEU A 409 7.16 -27.48 3.31
CA LEU A 409 6.41 -26.56 4.17
C LEU A 409 6.43 -27.04 5.63
N SER A 410 6.38 -26.10 6.57
CA SER A 410 6.26 -26.44 7.99
C SER A 410 4.97 -27.24 8.26
N GLY A 411 5.09 -28.34 8.99
CA GLY A 411 4.04 -29.31 9.27
C GLY A 411 3.80 -30.34 8.16
N GLN A 412 4.54 -30.29 7.05
CA GLN A 412 4.37 -31.24 5.94
C GLN A 412 4.87 -32.65 6.31
N THR A 413 4.17 -33.66 5.81
CA THR A 413 4.69 -35.04 5.76
C THR A 413 5.34 -35.29 4.41
N VAL A 414 6.61 -35.70 4.42
CA VAL A 414 7.39 -36.04 3.22
C VAL A 414 7.63 -37.55 3.16
N ALA A 415 7.81 -38.08 1.94
CA ALA A 415 8.15 -39.49 1.75
C ALA A 415 9.57 -39.79 2.25
N SER A 416 9.82 -41.04 2.64
CA SER A 416 11.18 -41.51 2.92
C SER A 416 12.04 -41.46 1.65
N GLY A 417 13.35 -41.23 1.83
CA GLY A 417 14.31 -41.10 0.73
C GLY A 417 15.05 -39.78 0.77
N THR A 418 15.54 -39.33 -0.39
CA THR A 418 16.20 -38.01 -0.50
C THR A 418 15.14 -36.94 -0.69
N VAL A 419 15.06 -36.02 0.27
CA VAL A 419 14.14 -34.89 0.29
C VAL A 419 14.93 -33.61 -0.01
N ALA A 420 14.45 -32.80 -0.95
CA ALA A 420 15.02 -31.49 -1.19
C ALA A 420 14.53 -30.51 -0.11
N ILE A 421 15.47 -29.93 0.63
CA ILE A 421 15.24 -28.74 1.46
C ILE A 421 15.72 -27.56 0.62
N ALA A 422 14.83 -26.66 0.23
CA ALA A 422 15.17 -25.60 -0.71
C ALA A 422 14.41 -24.31 -0.41
N GLY A 423 14.94 -23.20 -0.90
CA GLY A 423 14.29 -21.91 -0.80
C GLY A 423 15.13 -20.80 -1.40
N VAL A 424 14.98 -19.59 -0.84
CA VAL A 424 15.69 -18.40 -1.29
C VAL A 424 16.48 -17.75 -0.16
N ALA A 425 17.55 -17.04 -0.51
CA ALA A 425 18.34 -16.21 0.39
C ALA A 425 18.65 -14.87 -0.28
N TRP A 426 18.71 -13.79 0.49
CA TRP A 426 18.91 -12.45 -0.05
C TRP A 426 19.73 -11.57 0.88
N ALA A 427 20.55 -10.72 0.26
CA ALA A 427 21.22 -9.60 0.90
C ALA A 427 21.42 -8.49 -0.15
N PRO A 428 20.34 -7.87 -0.67
CA PRO A 428 20.45 -7.00 -1.83
C PRO A 428 21.43 -5.84 -1.60
N HIS A 429 22.21 -5.60 -2.64
CA HIS A 429 23.40 -4.79 -2.77
C HIS A 429 24.68 -5.29 -2.07
N THR A 430 24.62 -6.38 -1.31
CA THR A 430 25.80 -7.08 -0.76
C THR A 430 26.02 -8.42 -1.45
N GLY A 431 24.95 -9.15 -1.78
CA GLY A 431 24.98 -10.49 -2.35
C GLY A 431 25.19 -11.61 -1.31
N ILE A 432 24.74 -12.81 -1.66
CA ILE A 432 24.86 -14.01 -0.83
C ILE A 432 26.16 -14.76 -1.15
N ALA A 433 26.90 -15.15 -0.11
CA ALA A 433 28.12 -15.96 -0.21
C ALA A 433 27.88 -17.44 0.11
N GLY A 434 26.92 -17.76 0.98
CA GLY A 434 26.63 -19.13 1.39
C GLY A 434 25.28 -19.27 2.09
N VAL A 435 24.71 -20.48 2.03
CA VAL A 435 23.53 -20.86 2.81
C VAL A 435 23.82 -22.18 3.51
N GLU A 436 23.47 -22.24 4.77
CA GLU A 436 23.64 -23.44 5.60
C GLU A 436 22.30 -23.87 6.18
N VAL A 437 22.09 -25.17 6.23
CA VAL A 437 20.90 -25.80 6.80
C VAL A 437 21.33 -26.69 7.96
N ARG A 438 20.59 -26.61 9.07
CA ARG A 438 20.73 -27.51 10.21
C ARG A 438 19.47 -28.34 10.34
N ILE A 439 19.64 -29.65 10.46
CA ILE A 439 18.57 -30.60 10.74
C ILE A 439 18.76 -31.07 12.18
N ASP A 440 17.73 -30.91 13.00
CA ASP A 440 17.71 -31.11 14.44
C ASP A 440 18.86 -30.35 15.14
N ASP A 441 19.57 -31.03 16.04
CA ASP A 441 20.71 -30.49 16.78
C ASP A 441 22.06 -30.89 16.14
N GLU A 442 22.06 -31.30 14.87
CA GLU A 442 23.27 -31.71 14.15
C GLU A 442 24.11 -30.51 13.66
N ALA A 443 25.24 -30.81 13.01
CA ALA A 443 26.10 -29.79 12.42
C ALA A 443 25.42 -29.10 11.22
N TRP A 444 25.77 -27.82 11.00
CA TRP A 444 25.37 -27.08 9.81
C TRP A 444 25.91 -27.74 8.54
N GLN A 445 25.05 -27.88 7.54
CA GLN A 445 25.36 -28.45 6.24
C GLN A 445 25.28 -27.36 5.17
N GLN A 446 26.30 -27.29 4.32
CA GLN A 446 26.34 -26.32 3.23
C GLN A 446 25.35 -26.69 2.12
N ALA A 447 24.46 -25.77 1.78
CA ALA A 447 23.54 -25.91 0.67
C ALA A 447 24.22 -25.56 -0.66
N THR A 448 23.70 -26.12 -1.75
CA THR A 448 24.11 -25.74 -3.11
C THR A 448 23.35 -24.48 -3.51
N LEU A 449 24.07 -23.43 -3.91
CA LEU A 449 23.48 -22.19 -4.44
C LEU A 449 23.31 -22.27 -5.95
N ALA A 450 22.20 -21.74 -6.45
CA ALA A 450 22.06 -21.38 -7.84
C ALA A 450 23.00 -20.20 -8.18
N ALA A 451 23.35 -20.07 -9.47
CA ALA A 451 24.17 -18.93 -9.91
C ALA A 451 23.36 -17.62 -9.74
N PRO A 452 23.84 -16.60 -9.01
CA PRO A 452 23.12 -15.33 -8.88
C PRO A 452 23.01 -14.60 -10.21
N ILE A 453 21.94 -13.83 -10.41
CA ILE A 453 21.86 -12.88 -11.54
C ILE A 453 22.80 -11.69 -11.26
N SER A 454 22.71 -11.14 -10.04
CA SER A 454 23.54 -10.07 -9.52
C SER A 454 23.47 -10.03 -8.00
N ASP A 455 24.24 -9.13 -7.37
CA ASP A 455 24.20 -8.91 -5.92
C ASP A 455 22.94 -8.16 -5.44
N ASP A 456 22.11 -7.70 -6.37
CA ASP A 456 20.82 -7.06 -6.09
C ASP A 456 19.64 -8.04 -6.15
N THR A 457 19.91 -9.33 -6.40
CA THR A 457 18.90 -10.38 -6.48
C THR A 457 19.02 -11.39 -5.36
N TRP A 458 17.90 -12.01 -4.96
CA TRP A 458 17.93 -13.23 -4.18
C TRP A 458 18.62 -14.36 -4.98
N VAL A 459 19.02 -15.40 -4.27
CA VAL A 459 19.51 -16.65 -4.86
C VAL A 459 18.65 -17.80 -4.39
N GLN A 460 18.39 -18.76 -5.27
CA GLN A 460 17.82 -20.04 -4.89
C GLN A 460 18.90 -20.94 -4.31
N TRP A 461 18.54 -21.80 -3.36
CA TRP A 461 19.44 -22.77 -2.75
C TRP A 461 18.74 -24.11 -2.52
N VAL A 462 19.51 -25.20 -2.47
CA VAL A 462 19.01 -26.55 -2.15
C VAL A 462 20.02 -27.37 -1.36
N LEU A 463 19.54 -28.09 -0.36
CA LEU A 463 20.22 -29.21 0.29
C LEU A 463 19.45 -30.50 -0.02
N GLN A 464 20.14 -31.47 -0.62
CA GLN A 464 19.59 -32.82 -0.83
C GLN A 464 19.79 -33.64 0.44
N TRP A 465 18.73 -33.82 1.22
CA TRP A 465 18.77 -34.46 2.52
C TRP A 465 18.36 -35.93 2.44
N PRO A 466 19.25 -36.90 2.74
CA PRO A 466 18.87 -38.30 2.91
C PRO A 466 18.05 -38.45 4.21
N ALA A 467 16.73 -38.25 4.09
CA ALA A 467 15.84 -38.10 5.22
C ALA A 467 15.65 -39.42 5.97
N THR A 468 15.88 -39.37 7.28
CA THR A 468 15.54 -40.45 8.22
C THR A 468 14.07 -40.35 8.60
N SER A 469 13.43 -41.48 8.93
CA SER A 469 12.04 -41.45 9.39
C SER A 469 11.93 -40.78 10.77
N GLY A 470 10.84 -40.03 10.98
CA GLY A 470 10.61 -39.31 12.24
C GLY A 470 10.20 -37.85 12.05
N SER A 471 10.07 -37.15 13.17
CA SER A 471 9.84 -35.71 13.19
C SER A 471 11.19 -35.00 13.27
N HIS A 472 11.39 -34.02 12.38
CA HIS A 472 12.63 -33.27 12.27
C HIS A 472 12.37 -31.76 12.35
N THR A 473 13.28 -31.03 12.96
CA THR A 473 13.31 -29.57 12.95
C THR A 473 14.40 -29.09 12.01
N ILE A 474 14.09 -28.19 11.08
CA ILE A 474 15.04 -27.75 10.05
C ILE A 474 15.16 -26.24 10.16
N ALA A 475 16.38 -25.74 10.33
CA ALA A 475 16.70 -24.31 10.39
C ALA A 475 17.64 -23.92 9.25
N VAL A 476 17.50 -22.71 8.74
CA VAL A 476 18.38 -22.15 7.69
C VAL A 476 19.02 -20.83 8.13
N ARG A 477 20.25 -20.59 7.66
CA ARG A 477 20.92 -19.29 7.77
C ARG A 477 21.69 -18.95 6.50
N ALA A 478 21.73 -17.67 6.15
CA ALA A 478 22.57 -17.14 5.08
C ALA A 478 23.83 -16.45 5.62
N THR A 479 24.89 -16.46 4.82
CA THR A 479 26.07 -15.59 4.97
C THR A 479 26.21 -14.73 3.72
N ASP A 480 26.30 -13.42 3.89
CA ASP A 480 26.49 -12.48 2.79
C ASP A 480 27.97 -12.28 2.44
N LYS A 481 28.24 -11.59 1.33
CA LYS A 481 29.61 -11.33 0.86
C LYS A 481 30.41 -10.34 1.72
N SER A 482 29.79 -9.66 2.69
CA SER A 482 30.51 -8.87 3.69
C SER A 482 31.13 -9.76 4.79
N GLY A 483 30.70 -11.02 4.87
CA GLY A 483 31.07 -11.96 5.92
C GLY A 483 30.10 -11.96 7.11
N TYR A 484 28.99 -11.23 7.03
CA TYR A 484 27.94 -11.29 8.04
C TYR A 484 27.09 -12.55 7.83
N THR A 485 26.94 -13.33 8.90
CA THR A 485 26.06 -14.51 8.94
C THR A 485 24.80 -14.16 9.73
N GLN A 486 23.63 -14.52 9.19
CA GLN A 486 22.32 -14.33 9.80
C GLN A 486 22.32 -14.83 11.26
N THR A 487 21.92 -13.95 12.17
CA THR A 487 21.94 -14.20 13.61
C THR A 487 20.81 -15.15 14.05
N GLN A 488 21.07 -15.93 15.10
CA GLN A 488 20.02 -16.69 15.79
C GLN A 488 19.07 -15.78 16.58
N GLN A 489 19.54 -14.60 16.97
CA GLN A 489 18.77 -13.71 17.82
C GLN A 489 17.50 -13.25 17.10
N GLU A 490 16.36 -13.64 17.65
CA GLU A 490 15.07 -13.23 17.11
C GLU A 490 14.79 -11.77 17.46
N ALA A 491 14.35 -11.02 16.44
CA ALA A 491 13.81 -9.67 16.60
C ALA A 491 12.57 -9.53 15.70
N PRO A 492 11.52 -8.83 16.17
CA PRO A 492 10.36 -8.57 15.34
C PRO A 492 10.71 -7.61 14.19
N PRO A 493 9.85 -7.49 13.17
CA PRO A 493 10.10 -6.60 12.03
C PRO A 493 10.39 -5.14 12.40
N ALA A 494 9.72 -4.58 13.41
CA ALA A 494 9.98 -3.22 13.86
C ALA A 494 11.16 -3.16 14.84
N PRO A 495 12.08 -2.17 14.70
CA PRO A 495 12.05 -1.04 13.78
C PRO A 495 12.87 -1.23 12.48
N SER A 496 13.68 -2.28 12.39
CA SER A 496 14.81 -2.37 11.44
C SER A 496 14.76 -3.59 10.51
N GLY A 497 13.66 -4.33 10.47
CA GLY A 497 13.54 -5.65 9.83
C GLY A 497 13.69 -6.79 10.84
N ALA A 498 13.06 -7.93 10.53
CA ALA A 498 13.08 -9.09 11.41
C ALA A 498 14.44 -9.78 11.37
N THR A 499 14.85 -10.39 12.49
CA THR A 499 16.06 -11.23 12.54
C THR A 499 15.73 -12.56 13.19
N GLY A 500 16.55 -13.58 12.92
CA GLY A 500 16.36 -14.94 13.40
C GLY A 500 16.62 -15.95 12.28
N TRP A 501 16.53 -17.24 12.60
CA TRP A 501 16.62 -18.32 11.62
C TRP A 501 15.23 -18.83 11.27
N ASP A 502 14.92 -18.89 9.98
CA ASP A 502 13.71 -19.56 9.56
C ASP A 502 13.80 -21.05 9.92
N THR A 503 12.78 -21.53 10.63
CA THR A 503 12.76 -22.86 11.25
C THR A 503 11.42 -23.52 11.01
N ILE A 504 11.45 -24.71 10.42
CA ILE A 504 10.26 -25.51 10.12
C ILE A 504 10.31 -26.86 10.84
N THR A 505 9.15 -27.49 11.01
CA THR A 505 9.05 -28.88 11.48
C THR A 505 8.47 -29.75 10.38
N VAL A 506 9.06 -30.92 10.14
CA VAL A 506 8.67 -31.84 9.06
C VAL A 506 8.56 -33.25 9.60
N THR A 507 7.61 -34.04 9.11
CA THR A 507 7.53 -35.48 9.42
C THR A 507 7.94 -36.30 8.20
N VAL A 508 8.90 -37.20 8.35
CA VAL A 508 9.33 -38.12 7.29
C VAL A 508 8.62 -39.46 7.52
N GLY A 509 7.89 -39.91 6.49
CA GLY A 509 7.19 -41.20 6.50
C GLY A 509 8.13 -42.38 6.72
N GLY A 510 7.60 -43.44 7.34
CA GLY A 510 8.32 -44.69 7.61
C GLY A 510 8.49 -45.58 6.39
#